data_AF-A0A961SRY9-F1
#
_entry.id   AF-A0A961SRY9-F1
#
_cell.length_a   1.000
_cell.length_b   1.000
_cell.length_c   1.000
_cell.angle_alpha   90.00
_cell.angle_beta   90.00
_cell.angle_gamma   90.00
#
_symmetry.space_group_name_H-M   'P 1'
#
loop_
_entity.id
_entity.type
_entity.pdbx_description
1 polymer ?
#
loop_
_entity_poly.entity_id
_entity_poly.type
_entity_poly.pdbx_seq_one_letter_code
_entity_poly.pdbx_strand_id
1 'polypeptide(L)'
;IQPLSKWKPDQQIPMGDGILFVTYATLRSVGKRGTTRLGQVFDWMGDGFDGVLAFDEAHAMQNAAGSETGRGAKPSQQGLAGLRLQLAAPRARVFYVSATGATSVHNLAYASRLGLWGQGPEYPFPSRESFVSAMEAGGVAAMEVVARDLKTLGFYTARALSFDGVEYDVLEHALTPAQIEIYDAYAGAFRTIHHNLEAALTATGINDASGQTNASAAKASAKSRFESTKQRFFNHMLLGMKAKTVIRAMKQ
;
A
#
# COMPACT_ATOMS: atom_id res chain seq x y z
N ILE A 1 -19.80 -0.19 13.64
CA ILE A 1 -18.62 -0.51 12.80
C ILE A 1 -18.27 -1.98 13.04
N GLN A 2 -18.12 -2.79 12.00
CA GLN A 2 -17.74 -4.22 12.11
C GLN A 2 -16.63 -4.55 11.11
N PRO A 3 -15.57 -5.28 11.50
CA PRO A 3 -14.52 -5.67 10.57
C PRO A 3 -14.97 -6.84 9.68
N LEU A 4 -14.64 -6.79 8.38
CA LEU A 4 -14.97 -7.87 7.43
C LEU A 4 -14.35 -9.23 7.82
N SER A 5 -13.25 -9.24 8.58
CA SER A 5 -12.62 -10.45 9.12
C SER A 5 -13.51 -11.27 10.05
N LYS A 6 -14.61 -10.70 10.57
CA LYS A 6 -15.61 -11.41 11.38
C LYS A 6 -16.34 -12.51 10.61
N TRP A 7 -16.43 -12.37 9.28
CA TRP A 7 -17.09 -13.33 8.40
C TRP A 7 -16.07 -13.99 7.49
N LYS A 8 -16.24 -15.30 7.24
CA LYS A 8 -15.41 -16.03 6.27
C LYS A 8 -15.67 -15.50 4.85
N PRO A 9 -14.72 -15.62 3.90
CA PRO A 9 -14.91 -15.11 2.53
C PRO A 9 -16.17 -15.61 1.82
N ASP A 10 -16.59 -16.84 2.12
CA ASP A 10 -17.78 -17.50 1.54
C ASP A 10 -19.07 -17.26 2.32
N GLN A 11 -19.01 -16.54 3.44
CA GLN A 11 -20.16 -16.29 4.29
C GLN A 11 -20.81 -14.96 3.92
N GLN A 12 -22.13 -14.93 3.77
CA GLN A 12 -22.87 -13.68 3.63
C GLN A 12 -22.68 -12.79 4.87
N ILE A 13 -22.61 -11.48 4.64
CA ILE A 13 -22.54 -10.49 5.71
C ILE A 13 -23.99 -10.16 6.12
N PRO A 14 -24.46 -10.55 7.31
CA PRO A 14 -25.85 -10.39 7.72
C PRO A 14 -26.16 -8.96 8.22
N MET A 15 -25.20 -8.05 8.14
CA MET A 15 -25.37 -6.67 8.59
C MET A 15 -26.27 -5.95 7.58
N GLY A 16 -27.37 -5.34 8.03
CA GLY A 16 -28.17 -4.43 7.19
C GLY A 16 -27.48 -3.09 7.09
N ASP A 17 -27.79 -2.18 8.00
CA ASP A 17 -27.13 -0.87 8.07
C ASP A 17 -25.87 -0.90 8.93
N GLY A 18 -24.86 -0.14 8.50
CA GLY A 18 -23.68 0.11 9.32
C GLY A 18 -22.42 0.44 8.53
N ILE A 19 -21.29 0.33 9.22
CA ILE A 19 -19.96 0.60 8.67
C ILE A 19 -19.19 -0.71 8.66
N LEU A 20 -18.84 -1.17 7.45
CA LEU A 20 -17.96 -2.30 7.23
C LEU A 20 -16.51 -1.82 7.16
N PHE A 21 -15.68 -2.26 8.10
CA PHE A 21 -14.26 -1.93 8.12
C PHE A 21 -13.46 -3.00 7.38
N VAL A 22 -12.67 -2.59 6.38
CA VAL A 22 -11.90 -3.50 5.52
C VAL A 22 -10.48 -2.98 5.36
N THR A 23 -9.48 -3.81 5.68
CA THR A 23 -8.09 -3.46 5.36
C THR A 23 -7.82 -3.69 3.87
N TYR A 24 -6.93 -2.91 3.26
CA TYR A 24 -6.52 -3.12 1.87
C TYR A 24 -6.01 -4.54 1.59
N ALA A 25 -5.26 -5.13 2.54
CA ALA A 25 -4.76 -6.50 2.42
C ALA A 25 -5.90 -7.52 2.39
N THR A 26 -6.95 -7.31 3.19
CA THR A 26 -8.15 -8.15 3.16
C THR A 26 -8.92 -7.95 1.86
N LEU A 27 -9.12 -6.71 1.42
CA LEU A 27 -9.90 -6.38 0.21
C LEU A 27 -9.37 -7.10 -1.04
N ARG A 28 -8.04 -7.14 -1.21
CA ARG A 28 -7.39 -7.80 -2.36
C ARG A 28 -7.26 -9.33 -2.23
N SER A 29 -7.72 -9.93 -1.14
CA SER A 29 -7.51 -11.36 -0.87
C SER A 29 -8.63 -12.23 -1.48
N VAL A 30 -8.28 -13.49 -1.72
CA VAL A 30 -9.18 -14.52 -2.26
C VAL A 30 -9.27 -15.66 -1.25
N GLY A 31 -10.49 -16.11 -0.97
CA GLY A 31 -10.76 -17.26 -0.11
C GLY A 31 -10.34 -18.58 -0.76
N LYS A 32 -10.23 -19.63 0.07
CA LYS A 32 -9.81 -20.97 -0.39
C LYS A 32 -10.69 -21.57 -1.49
N ARG A 33 -11.97 -21.16 -1.54
CA ARG A 33 -12.97 -21.60 -2.53
C ARG A 33 -13.08 -20.66 -3.75
N GLY A 34 -12.14 -19.73 -3.93
CA GLY A 34 -12.14 -18.79 -5.04
C GLY A 34 -12.98 -17.52 -4.83
N THR A 35 -13.82 -17.48 -3.78
CA THR A 35 -14.60 -16.27 -3.44
C THR A 35 -13.66 -15.11 -3.10
N THR A 36 -13.77 -14.01 -3.83
CA THR A 36 -12.96 -12.82 -3.58
C THR A 36 -13.56 -12.00 -2.44
N ARG A 37 -12.70 -11.38 -1.62
CA ARG A 37 -13.19 -10.48 -0.56
C ARG A 37 -13.85 -9.23 -1.11
N LEU A 38 -13.39 -8.75 -2.26
CA LEU A 38 -14.04 -7.67 -2.99
C LEU A 38 -15.47 -8.07 -3.43
N GLY A 39 -15.67 -9.28 -3.95
CA GLY A 39 -16.99 -9.79 -4.30
C GLY A 39 -17.92 -9.88 -3.10
N GLN A 40 -17.44 -10.38 -1.95
CA GLN A 40 -18.22 -10.40 -0.72
C GLN A 40 -18.66 -9.00 -0.26
N VAL A 41 -17.83 -7.98 -0.50
CA VAL A 41 -18.20 -6.58 -0.22
C VAL A 41 -19.28 -6.10 -1.20
N PHE A 42 -19.18 -6.44 -2.48
CA PHE A 42 -20.22 -6.11 -3.48
C PHE A 42 -21.55 -6.77 -3.14
N ASP A 43 -21.56 -8.05 -2.79
CA ASP A 43 -22.77 -8.78 -2.42
C ASP A 43 -23.47 -8.14 -1.21
N TRP A 44 -22.69 -7.58 -0.28
CA TRP A 44 -23.22 -6.87 0.88
C TRP A 44 -23.71 -5.45 0.56
N MET A 45 -22.98 -4.72 -0.28
CA MET A 45 -23.38 -3.38 -0.73
C MET A 45 -24.68 -3.42 -1.54
N GLY A 46 -24.90 -4.51 -2.28
CA GLY A 46 -26.03 -4.67 -3.18
C GLY A 46 -25.97 -3.75 -4.40
N ASP A 47 -26.94 -3.92 -5.28
CA ASP A 47 -27.05 -3.10 -6.49
C ASP A 47 -27.43 -1.66 -6.16
N GLY A 48 -26.74 -0.72 -6.80
CA GLY A 48 -27.05 0.70 -6.66
C GLY A 48 -26.59 1.31 -5.34
N PHE A 49 -25.67 0.71 -4.59
CA PHE A 49 -25.14 1.31 -3.37
C PHE A 49 -24.78 2.80 -3.52
N ASP A 50 -25.39 3.65 -2.68
CA ASP A 50 -25.26 5.11 -2.69
C ASP A 50 -24.63 5.67 -1.40
N GLY A 51 -24.11 4.77 -0.54
CA GLY A 51 -23.46 5.11 0.71
C GLY A 51 -22.09 5.77 0.53
N VAL A 52 -21.21 5.60 1.52
CA VAL A 52 -19.88 6.22 1.55
C VAL A 52 -18.79 5.16 1.45
N LEU A 53 -17.82 5.40 0.56
CA LEU A 53 -16.54 4.71 0.50
C LEU A 53 -15.45 5.65 1.03
N ALA A 54 -14.96 5.36 2.24
CA ALA A 54 -13.87 6.13 2.84
C ALA A 54 -12.55 5.33 2.74
N PHE A 55 -11.61 5.86 1.96
CA PHE A 55 -10.27 5.30 1.81
C PHE A 55 -9.32 6.04 2.74
N ASP A 56 -8.97 5.40 3.85
CA ASP A 56 -7.94 5.88 4.77
C ASP A 56 -6.54 5.51 4.26
N GLU A 57 -5.58 6.41 4.42
CA GLU A 57 -4.25 6.35 3.78
C GLU A 57 -4.33 6.00 2.28
N ALA A 58 -5.18 6.72 1.55
CA ALA A 58 -5.50 6.45 0.15
C ALA A 58 -4.27 6.42 -0.78
N HIS A 59 -3.16 7.06 -0.39
CA HIS A 59 -1.87 6.97 -1.10
C HIS A 59 -1.35 5.52 -1.21
N ALA A 60 -1.80 4.61 -0.35
CA ALA A 60 -1.51 3.19 -0.45
C ALA A 60 -2.07 2.54 -1.73
N MET A 61 -2.90 3.26 -2.50
CA MET A 61 -3.41 2.88 -3.82
C MET A 61 -2.68 3.56 -4.99
N GLN A 62 -1.63 4.37 -4.76
CA GLN A 62 -0.93 5.14 -5.81
C GLN A 62 -0.51 4.32 -7.04
N ASN A 63 -0.14 3.06 -6.83
CA ASN A 63 0.24 2.15 -7.91
C ASN A 63 -0.96 1.45 -8.57
N ALA A 64 -2.14 2.07 -8.60
CA ALA A 64 -3.35 1.54 -9.24
C ALA A 64 -3.28 1.61 -10.78
N ALA A 65 -2.54 2.58 -11.34
CA ALA A 65 -2.34 2.73 -12.78
C ALA A 65 -1.06 2.04 -13.31
N GLY A 66 -0.22 1.48 -12.42
CA GLY A 66 1.16 1.10 -12.76
C GLY A 66 2.08 2.33 -12.80
N SER A 67 3.41 2.11 -12.75
CA SER A 67 4.38 3.21 -12.90
C SER A 67 4.98 3.21 -14.30
N GLU A 68 5.06 4.39 -14.92
CA GLU A 68 5.73 4.57 -16.22
C GLU A 68 7.26 4.64 -16.10
N THR A 69 7.78 4.92 -14.91
CA THR A 69 9.23 4.92 -14.64
C THR A 69 9.76 3.50 -14.45
N GLY A 70 10.36 2.94 -15.50
CA GLY A 70 11.06 1.65 -15.48
C GLY A 70 10.16 0.44 -15.75
N ARG A 71 10.52 -0.37 -16.76
CA ARG A 71 9.90 -1.65 -17.18
C ARG A 71 8.50 -1.92 -16.62
N GLY A 72 7.48 -1.21 -17.14
CA GLY A 72 6.07 -1.59 -17.06
C GLY A 72 5.63 -2.24 -15.75
N ALA A 73 5.79 -1.55 -14.62
CA ALA A 73 5.43 -2.10 -13.32
C ALA A 73 3.92 -2.36 -13.29
N LYS A 74 3.54 -3.64 -13.18
CA LYS A 74 2.13 -4.05 -13.12
C LYS A 74 1.41 -3.31 -11.99
N PRO A 75 0.16 -2.87 -12.21
CA PRO A 75 -0.65 -2.28 -11.16
C PRO A 75 -0.68 -3.14 -9.89
N SER A 76 -0.55 -2.49 -8.73
CA SER A 76 -0.62 -3.19 -7.45
C SER A 76 -2.02 -3.81 -7.28
N GLN A 77 -2.08 -5.06 -6.81
CA GLN A 77 -3.36 -5.72 -6.53
C GLN A 77 -4.22 -4.94 -5.53
N GLN A 78 -3.56 -4.21 -4.64
CA GLN A 78 -4.20 -3.29 -3.70
C GLN A 78 -4.86 -2.10 -4.40
N GLY A 79 -4.11 -1.38 -5.24
CA GLY A 79 -4.64 -0.25 -6.01
C GLY A 79 -5.76 -0.67 -6.97
N LEU A 80 -5.61 -1.82 -7.63
CA LEU A 80 -6.66 -2.38 -8.48
C LEU A 80 -7.93 -2.73 -7.70
N ALA A 81 -7.81 -3.33 -6.53
CA ALA A 81 -8.97 -3.68 -5.70
C ALA A 81 -9.73 -2.41 -5.24
N GLY A 82 -9.00 -1.37 -4.83
CA GLY A 82 -9.58 -0.08 -4.47
C GLY A 82 -10.25 0.63 -5.65
N LEU A 83 -9.62 0.63 -6.83
CA LEU A 83 -10.19 1.20 -8.04
C LEU A 83 -11.45 0.45 -8.51
N ARG A 84 -11.44 -0.89 -8.47
CA ARG A 84 -12.63 -1.70 -8.79
C ARG A 84 -13.79 -1.41 -7.84
N LEU A 85 -13.51 -1.23 -6.54
CA LEU A 85 -14.54 -0.93 -5.55
C LEU A 85 -15.28 0.38 -5.88
N GLN A 86 -14.55 1.46 -6.15
CA GLN A 86 -15.16 2.76 -6.48
C GLN A 86 -15.85 2.78 -7.85
N LEU A 87 -15.35 2.02 -8.85
CA LEU A 87 -15.97 1.93 -10.17
C LEU A 87 -17.27 1.12 -10.16
N ALA A 88 -17.34 0.07 -9.34
CA ALA A 88 -18.53 -0.78 -9.20
C ALA A 88 -19.69 -0.08 -8.46
N ALA A 89 -19.41 1.00 -7.71
CA ALA A 89 -20.40 1.74 -6.95
C ALA A 89 -20.51 3.20 -7.43
N PRO A 90 -21.05 3.45 -8.64
CA PRO A 90 -21.05 4.79 -9.26
C PRO A 90 -21.86 5.83 -8.50
N ARG A 91 -22.86 5.41 -7.69
CA ARG A 91 -23.66 6.30 -6.84
C ARG A 91 -23.04 6.56 -5.48
N ALA A 92 -21.99 5.82 -5.11
CA ALA A 92 -21.33 6.00 -3.83
C ALA A 92 -20.57 7.32 -3.79
N ARG A 93 -20.61 7.96 -2.62
CA ARG A 93 -19.76 9.10 -2.28
C ARG A 93 -18.39 8.56 -1.88
N VAL A 94 -17.33 9.10 -2.47
CA VAL A 94 -15.97 8.64 -2.22
C VAL A 94 -15.18 9.71 -1.47
N PHE A 95 -14.55 9.31 -0.37
CA PHE A 95 -13.67 10.16 0.41
C PHE A 95 -12.26 9.56 0.41
N TYR A 96 -11.26 10.34 0.02
CA TYR A 96 -9.86 9.95 0.06
C TYR A 96 -9.17 10.71 1.18
N VAL A 97 -8.69 9.99 2.18
CA VAL A 97 -7.93 10.56 3.31
C VAL A 97 -6.47 10.15 3.13
N SER A 98 -5.57 11.13 3.11
CA SER A 98 -4.14 10.85 3.01
C SER A 98 -3.34 12.05 3.50
N ALA A 99 -2.33 11.81 4.32
CA ALA A 99 -1.38 12.85 4.75
C ALA A 99 -0.40 13.24 3.62
N THR A 100 -0.14 12.34 2.68
CA THR A 100 0.92 12.47 1.66
C THR A 100 0.39 12.31 0.23
N GLY A 101 -0.92 12.50 0.04
CA GLY A 101 -1.61 12.13 -1.20
C GLY A 101 -1.11 12.81 -2.48
N ALA A 102 -0.53 14.00 -2.36
CA ALA A 102 -0.12 14.85 -3.49
C ALA A 102 1.40 15.14 -3.50
N THR A 103 2.24 14.20 -3.06
CA THR A 103 3.71 14.35 -3.14
C THR A 103 4.26 14.24 -4.58
N SER A 104 3.54 13.58 -5.48
CA SER A 104 3.80 13.50 -6.91
C SER A 104 2.46 13.41 -7.65
N VAL A 105 2.37 14.01 -8.84
CA VAL A 105 1.15 13.97 -9.67
C VAL A 105 0.75 12.54 -10.02
N HIS A 106 1.73 11.65 -10.20
CA HIS A 106 1.50 10.24 -10.51
C HIS A 106 0.70 9.52 -9.43
N ASN A 107 0.80 10.00 -8.18
CA ASN A 107 0.14 9.39 -7.05
C ASN A 107 -1.37 9.61 -7.05
N LEU A 108 -1.89 10.58 -7.82
CA LEU A 108 -3.33 10.87 -7.87
C LEU A 108 -4.15 9.82 -8.62
N ALA A 109 -3.52 8.80 -9.22
CA ALA A 109 -4.20 7.78 -10.02
C ALA A 109 -5.38 7.08 -9.31
N TYR A 110 -5.34 6.96 -7.97
CA TYR A 110 -6.43 6.37 -7.20
C TYR A 110 -7.65 7.28 -7.02
N ALA A 111 -7.48 8.59 -7.22
CA ALA A 111 -8.47 9.62 -6.97
C ALA A 111 -9.30 9.95 -8.22
N SER A 112 -9.64 8.93 -9.03
CA SER A 112 -10.34 9.09 -10.30
C SER A 112 -11.72 9.74 -10.17
N ARG A 113 -12.33 9.72 -8.98
CA ARG A 113 -13.64 10.35 -8.72
C ARG A 113 -13.58 11.86 -8.50
N LEU A 114 -12.38 12.45 -8.49
CA LEU A 114 -12.23 13.91 -8.47
C LEU A 114 -12.64 14.58 -9.79
N GLY A 115 -12.86 13.80 -10.86
CA GLY A 115 -13.30 14.35 -12.15
C GLY A 115 -12.22 15.11 -12.91
N LEU A 116 -10.95 14.92 -12.54
CA LEU A 116 -9.82 15.59 -13.21
C LEU A 116 -9.62 15.09 -14.64
N TRP A 117 -9.92 13.82 -14.92
CA TRP A 117 -9.83 13.26 -16.27
C TRP A 117 -10.95 12.26 -16.53
N GLY A 118 -11.29 12.10 -17.81
CA GLY A 118 -12.33 11.18 -18.25
C GLY A 118 -12.66 11.36 -19.72
N GLN A 119 -13.63 10.58 -20.20
CA GLN A 119 -14.13 10.68 -21.57
C GLN A 119 -15.30 11.67 -21.59
N GLY A 120 -15.26 12.66 -22.48
CA GLY A 120 -16.33 13.65 -22.65
C GLY A 120 -15.88 15.10 -22.42
N PRO A 121 -16.66 16.08 -22.92
CA PRO A 121 -16.34 17.50 -22.81
C PRO A 121 -16.42 18.05 -21.37
N GLU A 122 -17.04 17.33 -20.44
CA GLU A 122 -17.15 17.69 -19.03
C GLU A 122 -15.85 17.51 -18.24
N TYR A 123 -14.88 16.75 -18.77
CA TYR A 123 -13.61 16.50 -18.11
C TYR A 123 -12.55 17.50 -18.57
N PRO A 124 -11.78 18.11 -17.65
CA PRO A 124 -10.70 19.04 -18.00
C PRO A 124 -9.58 18.39 -18.83
N PHE A 125 -9.34 17.09 -18.62
CA PHE A 125 -8.34 16.31 -19.34
C PHE A 125 -8.96 15.04 -19.96
N PRO A 126 -8.59 14.69 -21.21
CA PRO A 126 -9.17 13.52 -21.90
C PRO A 126 -8.67 12.18 -21.36
N SER A 127 -7.53 12.17 -20.65
CA SER A 127 -6.95 10.99 -20.03
C SER A 127 -6.07 11.34 -18.84
N ARG A 128 -5.73 10.35 -18.02
CA ARG A 128 -4.79 10.49 -16.90
C ARG A 128 -3.40 10.90 -17.42
N GLU A 129 -2.97 10.32 -18.52
CA GLU A 129 -1.66 10.58 -19.13
C GLU A 129 -1.58 12.03 -19.61
N SER A 130 -2.66 12.58 -20.18
CA SER A 130 -2.74 13.98 -20.54
C SER A 130 -2.69 14.91 -19.33
N PHE A 131 -3.41 14.57 -18.25
CA PHE A 131 -3.32 15.30 -16.99
C PHE A 131 -1.89 15.30 -16.43
N VAL A 132 -1.27 14.13 -16.31
CA VAL A 132 0.11 13.97 -15.81
C VAL A 132 1.09 14.79 -16.64
N SER A 133 1.03 14.67 -17.96
CA SER A 133 1.92 15.41 -18.87
C SER A 133 1.75 16.92 -18.74
N ALA A 134 0.52 17.42 -18.61
CA ALA A 134 0.26 18.84 -18.40
C ALA A 134 0.81 19.35 -17.05
N MET A 135 0.67 18.55 -15.99
CA MET A 135 1.21 18.89 -14.67
C MET A 135 2.73 18.85 -14.63
N GLU A 136 3.37 17.90 -15.33
CA GLU A 136 4.83 17.86 -15.45
C GLU A 136 5.36 19.05 -16.25
N ALA A 137 4.72 19.40 -17.37
CA ALA A 137 5.11 20.55 -18.19
C ALA A 137 4.92 21.89 -17.47
N GLY A 138 3.81 22.04 -16.72
CA GLY A 138 3.50 23.27 -15.98
C GLY A 138 4.14 23.35 -14.60
N GLY A 139 4.74 22.27 -14.10
CA GLY A 139 5.40 22.19 -12.80
C GLY A 139 4.50 22.57 -11.63
N VAL A 140 5.09 23.18 -10.60
CA VAL A 140 4.40 23.53 -9.34
C VAL A 140 3.24 24.50 -9.57
N ALA A 141 3.39 25.45 -10.50
CA ALA A 141 2.34 26.44 -10.77
C ALA A 141 1.06 25.80 -11.31
N ALA A 142 1.17 24.83 -12.23
CA ALA A 142 0.01 24.11 -12.73
C ALA A 142 -0.66 23.26 -11.64
N MET A 143 0.14 22.61 -10.80
CA MET A 143 -0.37 21.84 -9.66
C MET A 143 -1.09 22.72 -8.64
N GLU A 144 -0.60 23.93 -8.40
CA GLU A 144 -1.22 24.91 -7.50
C GLU A 144 -2.60 25.34 -8.02
N VAL A 145 -2.73 25.58 -9.33
CA VAL A 145 -4.03 25.89 -9.95
C VAL A 145 -5.02 24.75 -9.74
N VAL A 146 -4.65 23.51 -10.04
CA VAL A 146 -5.51 22.34 -9.84
C VAL A 146 -5.90 22.20 -8.37
N ALA A 147 -4.95 22.32 -7.44
CA ALA A 147 -5.22 22.23 -6.02
C ALA A 147 -6.14 23.35 -5.52
N ARG A 148 -5.99 24.57 -6.02
CA ARG A 148 -6.85 25.72 -5.71
C ARG A 148 -8.26 25.51 -6.22
N ASP A 149 -8.42 25.02 -7.45
CA ASP A 149 -9.72 24.79 -8.05
C ASP A 149 -10.46 23.65 -7.34
N LEU A 150 -9.76 22.55 -7.01
CA LEU A 150 -10.32 21.47 -6.18
C LEU A 150 -10.74 21.97 -4.78
N LYS A 151 -9.99 22.89 -4.16
CA LYS A 151 -10.38 23.52 -2.89
C LYS A 151 -11.62 24.38 -3.05
N THR A 152 -11.68 25.16 -4.11
CA THR A 152 -12.81 26.08 -4.40
C THR A 152 -14.11 25.30 -4.65
N LEU A 153 -14.01 24.16 -5.33
CA LEU A 153 -15.13 23.24 -5.57
C LEU A 153 -15.50 22.40 -4.33
N GLY A 154 -14.73 22.50 -3.24
CA GLY A 154 -14.95 21.71 -2.02
C GLY A 154 -14.54 20.24 -2.13
N PHE A 155 -13.84 19.84 -3.20
CA PHE A 155 -13.37 18.47 -3.42
C PHE A 155 -12.04 18.17 -2.74
N TYR A 156 -11.29 19.20 -2.35
CA TYR A 156 -10.01 19.04 -1.68
C TYR A 156 -9.92 19.91 -0.43
N THR A 157 -9.60 19.29 0.70
CA THR A 157 -9.25 20.00 1.94
C THR A 157 -7.86 19.57 2.35
N ALA A 158 -7.03 20.56 2.64
CA ALA A 158 -5.69 20.35 3.17
C ALA A 158 -5.53 21.29 4.37
N ARG A 159 -5.23 20.70 5.53
CA ARG A 159 -4.89 21.43 6.75
C ARG A 159 -3.44 21.08 7.08
N ALA A 160 -2.61 22.10 7.20
CA ALA A 160 -1.30 21.94 7.81
C ALA A 160 -1.43 22.22 9.30
N LEU A 161 -0.79 21.40 10.13
CA LEU A 161 -0.56 21.77 11.51
C LEU A 161 0.50 22.88 11.52
N SER A 162 0.35 23.84 12.43
CA SER A 162 1.44 24.76 12.72
C SER A 162 2.58 23.95 13.32
N PHE A 163 3.81 24.16 12.82
CA PHE A 163 5.02 23.67 13.44
C PHE A 163 5.56 24.63 14.51
N ASP A 164 4.80 25.67 14.84
CA ASP A 164 5.15 26.58 15.94
C ASP A 164 5.29 25.81 17.25
N GLY A 165 6.47 25.88 17.87
CA GLY A 165 6.84 25.12 19.06
C GLY A 165 7.15 23.63 18.84
N VAL A 166 7.20 23.14 17.59
CA VAL A 166 7.65 21.76 17.30
C VAL A 166 9.17 21.72 17.19
N GLU A 167 9.81 21.05 18.14
CA GLU A 167 11.25 20.76 18.12
C GLU A 167 11.49 19.33 17.60
N TYR A 168 12.56 19.16 16.82
CA TYR A 168 13.02 17.86 16.34
C TYR A 168 14.37 17.56 16.97
N ASP A 169 14.50 16.37 17.56
CA ASP A 169 15.79 15.88 18.05
C ASP A 169 16.03 14.45 17.58
N VAL A 170 17.30 14.11 17.34
CA VAL A 170 17.72 12.77 16.94
C VAL A 170 18.02 11.97 18.19
N LEU A 171 17.09 11.11 18.58
CA LEU A 171 17.30 10.18 19.67
C LEU A 171 18.18 8.99 19.22
N GLU A 172 19.47 9.08 19.49
CA GLU A 172 20.40 7.99 19.22
C GLU A 172 20.29 6.86 20.25
N HIS A 173 20.26 5.60 19.78
CA HIS A 173 20.43 4.41 20.60
C HIS A 173 21.76 3.74 20.26
N ALA A 174 22.79 4.04 21.05
CA ALA A 174 24.06 3.32 20.97
C ALA A 174 23.85 1.86 21.40
N LEU A 175 24.19 0.92 20.52
CA LEU A 175 24.13 -0.50 20.84
C LEU A 175 25.14 -0.84 21.93
N THR A 176 24.69 -1.56 22.95
CA THR A 176 25.56 -2.15 23.97
C THR A 176 26.40 -3.29 23.39
N PRO A 177 27.55 -3.63 24.00
CA PRO A 177 28.36 -4.77 23.57
C PRO A 177 27.55 -6.08 23.45
N ALA A 178 26.64 -6.34 24.39
CA ALA A 178 25.77 -7.52 24.35
C ALA A 178 24.78 -7.48 23.17
N GLN A 179 24.26 -6.30 22.79
CA GLN A 179 23.39 -6.17 21.62
C GLN A 179 24.16 -6.35 20.31
N ILE A 180 25.40 -5.88 20.25
CA ILE A 180 26.31 -6.10 19.11
C ILE A 180 26.58 -7.60 18.96
N GLU A 181 26.90 -8.29 20.05
CA GLU A 181 27.13 -9.75 20.04
C GLU A 181 25.90 -10.52 19.52
N ILE A 182 24.71 -10.17 19.98
CA ILE A 182 23.45 -10.75 19.48
C ILE A 182 23.28 -10.48 17.98
N TYR A 183 23.52 -9.25 17.54
CA TYR A 183 23.40 -8.88 16.14
C TYR A 183 24.36 -9.70 15.27
N ASP A 184 25.62 -9.79 15.67
CA ASP A 184 26.69 -10.49 14.96
C ASP A 184 26.44 -12.00 14.92
N ALA A 185 25.91 -12.59 16.00
CA ALA A 185 25.52 -14.00 16.02
C ALA A 185 24.45 -14.30 14.97
N TYR A 186 23.41 -13.47 14.87
CA TYR A 186 22.37 -13.64 13.83
C TYR A 186 22.89 -13.31 12.43
N ALA A 187 23.77 -12.31 12.28
CA ALA A 187 24.42 -12.02 11.00
C ALA A 187 25.25 -13.22 10.53
N GLY A 188 25.99 -13.86 11.44
CA GLY A 188 26.69 -15.11 11.19
C GLY A 188 25.75 -16.24 10.76
N ALA A 189 24.63 -16.42 11.45
CA ALA A 189 23.63 -17.43 11.10
C ALA A 189 23.02 -17.20 9.71
N PHE A 190 22.60 -15.96 9.40
CA PHE A 190 22.05 -15.62 8.08
C PHE A 190 23.08 -15.75 6.97
N ARG A 191 24.36 -15.46 7.23
CA ARG A 191 25.45 -15.71 6.28
C ARG A 191 25.58 -17.19 5.98
N THR A 192 25.54 -18.05 7.00
CA THR A 192 25.56 -19.51 6.82
C THR A 192 24.36 -20.00 6.00
N ILE A 193 23.15 -19.52 6.31
CA ILE A 193 21.95 -19.88 5.54
C ILE A 193 22.06 -19.41 4.09
N HIS A 194 22.51 -18.18 3.86
CA HIS A 194 22.68 -17.63 2.52
C HIS A 194 23.72 -18.43 1.71
N HIS A 195 24.83 -18.84 2.32
CA HIS A 195 25.85 -19.66 1.66
C HIS A 195 25.28 -21.03 1.21
N ASN A 196 24.39 -21.61 2.01
CA ASN A 196 23.76 -22.90 1.73
C ASN A 196 22.44 -22.78 0.95
N LEU A 197 22.03 -21.58 0.54
CA LEU A 197 20.72 -21.35 -0.07
C LEU A 197 20.54 -22.10 -1.39
N GLU A 198 21.55 -22.10 -2.28
CA GLU A 198 21.46 -22.85 -3.54
C GLU A 198 21.41 -24.36 -3.30
N ALA A 199 22.18 -24.88 -2.33
CA ALA A 199 22.12 -26.28 -1.96
C ALA A 199 20.73 -26.67 -1.42
N ALA A 200 20.11 -25.80 -0.61
CA ALA A 200 18.74 -25.99 -0.14
C ALA A 200 17.71 -25.94 -1.29
N LEU A 201 17.89 -25.05 -2.28
CA LEU A 201 17.03 -25.00 -3.46
C LEU A 201 17.14 -26.27 -4.31
N THR A 202 18.34 -26.86 -4.43
CA THR A 202 18.54 -28.16 -5.09
C THR A 202 17.91 -29.30 -4.30
N ALA A 203 18.14 -29.36 -2.99
CA ALA A 203 17.59 -30.42 -2.12
C ALA A 203 16.05 -30.42 -2.08
N THR A 204 15.42 -29.25 -2.27
CA THR A 204 13.96 -29.09 -2.34
C THR A 204 13.38 -29.28 -3.74
N GLY A 205 14.21 -29.62 -4.74
CA GLY A 205 13.79 -29.87 -6.12
C GLY A 205 13.42 -28.63 -6.93
N ILE A 206 13.77 -27.43 -6.46
CA ILE A 206 13.57 -26.17 -7.20
C ILE A 206 14.65 -26.00 -8.29
N ASN A 207 15.87 -26.42 -7.97
CA ASN A 207 16.92 -26.63 -8.96
C ASN A 207 17.09 -28.13 -9.21
N ASP A 208 17.52 -28.52 -10.40
CA ASP A 208 17.98 -29.87 -10.69
C ASP A 208 19.40 -30.13 -10.15
N ALA A 209 19.90 -31.36 -10.30
CA ALA A 209 21.22 -31.78 -9.84
C ALA A 209 22.38 -31.04 -10.55
N SER A 210 22.12 -30.39 -11.69
CA SER A 210 23.08 -29.55 -12.41
C SER A 210 23.01 -28.06 -12.02
N GLY A 211 22.13 -27.69 -11.09
CA GLY A 211 21.92 -26.32 -10.64
C GLY A 211 21.05 -25.48 -11.57
N GLN A 212 20.51 -26.07 -12.63
CA GLN A 212 19.58 -25.41 -13.54
C GLN A 212 18.17 -25.48 -12.97
N THR A 213 17.30 -24.54 -13.37
CA THR A 213 15.91 -24.49 -12.87
C THR A 213 14.95 -24.55 -14.05
N ASN A 214 14.04 -25.52 -14.00
CA ASN A 214 12.85 -25.56 -14.85
C ASN A 214 11.68 -24.73 -14.27
N ALA A 215 11.83 -24.24 -13.03
CA ALA A 215 10.83 -23.50 -12.27
C ALA A 215 11.38 -22.12 -11.83
N SER A 216 11.79 -21.29 -12.79
CA SER A 216 12.39 -19.97 -12.55
C SER A 216 11.56 -19.06 -11.63
N ALA A 217 10.23 -19.11 -11.75
CA ALA A 217 9.31 -18.39 -10.87
C ALA A 217 9.36 -18.88 -9.41
N ALA A 218 9.49 -20.19 -9.18
CA ALA A 218 9.61 -20.77 -7.84
C ALA A 218 10.94 -20.38 -7.18
N LYS A 219 12.05 -20.42 -7.95
CA LYS A 219 13.37 -19.96 -7.50
C LYS A 219 13.35 -18.48 -7.10
N ALA A 220 12.78 -17.62 -7.95
CA ALA A 220 12.65 -16.19 -7.67
C ALA A 220 11.79 -15.92 -6.41
N SER A 221 10.67 -16.63 -6.28
CA SER A 221 9.79 -16.52 -5.10
C SER A 221 10.49 -16.95 -3.81
N ALA A 222 11.23 -18.06 -3.83
CA ALA A 222 11.98 -18.56 -2.67
C ALA A 222 13.04 -17.56 -2.21
N LYS A 223 13.86 -17.04 -3.14
CA LYS A 223 14.87 -16.00 -2.84
C LYS A 223 14.24 -14.74 -2.28
N SER A 224 13.16 -14.26 -2.91
CA SER A 224 12.43 -13.08 -2.45
C SER A 224 11.90 -13.24 -1.03
N ARG A 225 11.33 -14.41 -0.70
CA ARG A 225 10.83 -14.73 0.65
C ARG A 225 11.95 -14.79 1.69
N PHE A 226 13.08 -15.40 1.35
CA PHE A 226 14.24 -15.46 2.23
C PHE A 226 14.75 -14.05 2.56
N GLU A 227 15.02 -13.24 1.54
CA GLU A 227 15.53 -11.88 1.71
C GLU A 227 14.55 -10.98 2.47
N SER A 228 13.25 -11.06 2.16
CA SER A 228 12.20 -10.33 2.88
C SER A 228 12.10 -10.75 4.36
N THR A 229 12.41 -12.02 4.66
CA THR A 229 12.39 -12.53 6.04
C THR A 229 13.62 -12.06 6.80
N LYS A 230 14.81 -12.10 6.18
CA LYS A 230 16.05 -11.56 6.73
C LYS A 230 15.90 -10.08 7.09
N GLN A 231 15.43 -9.25 6.15
CA GLN A 231 15.24 -7.82 6.39
C GLN A 231 14.26 -7.55 7.54
N ARG A 232 13.12 -8.25 7.56
CA ARG A 232 12.15 -8.13 8.65
C ARG A 232 12.76 -8.54 9.98
N PHE A 233 13.49 -9.65 10.04
CA PHE A 233 14.13 -10.12 11.26
C PHE A 233 15.04 -9.06 11.87
N PHE A 234 16.00 -8.53 11.09
CA PHE A 234 16.94 -7.51 11.58
C PHE A 234 16.22 -6.22 11.97
N ASN A 235 15.21 -5.81 11.21
CA ASN A 235 14.40 -4.65 11.57
C ASN A 235 13.72 -4.85 12.93
N HIS A 236 13.04 -5.98 13.16
CA HIS A 236 12.38 -6.24 14.45
C HIS A 236 13.39 -6.35 15.61
N MET A 237 14.55 -6.95 15.38
CA MET A 237 15.61 -7.04 16.39
C MET A 237 16.11 -5.64 16.81
N LEU A 238 16.44 -4.79 15.84
CA LEU A 238 16.89 -3.41 16.11
C LEU A 238 15.79 -2.55 16.73
N LEU A 239 14.54 -2.70 16.29
CA LEU A 239 13.38 -2.06 16.93
C LEU A 239 13.24 -2.48 18.40
N GLY A 240 13.40 -3.77 18.70
CA GLY A 240 13.37 -4.29 20.06
C GLY A 240 14.51 -3.74 20.93
N MET A 241 15.71 -3.65 20.37
CA MET A 241 16.89 -3.08 21.06
C MET A 241 16.68 -1.62 21.44
N LYS A 242 16.19 -0.77 20.51
CA LYS A 242 15.99 0.66 20.76
C LYS A 242 14.74 1.00 21.57
N ALA A 243 13.79 0.06 21.73
CA ALA A 243 12.51 0.31 22.41
C ALA A 243 12.69 0.90 23.82
N LYS A 244 13.68 0.44 24.59
CA LYS A 244 13.96 0.98 25.93
C LYS A 244 14.40 2.44 25.91
N THR A 245 15.20 2.85 24.92
CA THR A 245 15.64 4.24 24.76
C THR A 245 14.45 5.13 24.41
N VAL A 246 13.60 4.70 23.48
CA VAL A 246 12.37 5.43 23.10
C VAL A 246 11.42 5.58 24.30
N ILE A 247 11.13 4.50 25.03
CA ILE A 247 10.26 4.55 26.21
C ILE A 247 10.81 5.51 27.29
N ARG A 248 12.13 5.57 27.45
CA ARG A 248 12.76 6.49 28.41
C ARG A 248 12.61 7.95 27.98
N ALA A 249 12.82 8.24 26.69
CA ALA A 249 12.66 9.58 26.15
C ALA A 249 11.21 10.07 26.23
N MET A 250 10.22 9.21 25.96
CA MET A 250 8.79 9.57 26.07
C MET A 250 8.30 9.87 27.49
N LYS A 251 9.08 9.53 28.53
CA LYS A 251 8.75 9.81 29.93
C LYS A 251 9.31 11.14 30.44
N GLN A 252 10.18 11.77 29.67
CA GLN A 252 10.73 13.09 29.95
C GLN A 252 9.74 14.15 29.45
#